data_AF-A0A662RMC6-F1
#
_entry.id   AF-A0A662RMC6-F1
#
_cell.length_a   1.000
_cell.length_b   1.000
_cell.length_c   1.000
_cell.angle_alpha   90.00
_cell.angle_beta   90.00
_cell.angle_gamma   90.00
#
_symmetry.space_group_name_H-M   'P 1'
#
loop_
_entity.id
_entity.type
_entity.pdbx_description
1 polymer ?
#
loop_
_entity_poly.entity_id
_entity_poly.type
_entity_poly.pdbx_seq_one_letter_code
_entity_poly.pdbx_strand_id
1 'polypeptide(L)'
;MNKAKREYFPYLRVGKMNVLLKEIPLQLVSEVNEFSAQGLAEAIGVSVTTVSNLIATLKSLGFIDGERKFRFTAVGDRYTLLIKTEEEEAKKVLQHQIENIGYFQVVKQRLDEKGKLTISEIGNLLVTQYNKRWKNPLTLKAYGAGIASIFGFVGYGYYRRGVINVKKLEGEEGAMPVPYLSADKIFRILNALAPSGADIHTLSRDLGTQKRRLSQELACCQALGFVGHPHRGFYELTESGKAIISPYISDDERRTKFIRYLVGSRYKRIIDKLPEAKITVKSIGNVLESVYGKKWSELTKKTYAKKFLNWLRFSGLVARVKGEKGYKLNESVLSSNK
;
A
#
# COMPACT_ATOMS: atom_id res chain seq x y z
N MET A 1 9.62 -18.58 -44.20
CA MET A 1 9.68 -17.40 -43.32
C MET A 1 8.68 -17.56 -42.20
N ASN A 2 9.13 -17.91 -40.99
CA ASN A 2 8.26 -18.05 -39.82
C ASN A 2 7.59 -16.70 -39.52
N LYS A 3 6.25 -16.66 -39.55
CA LYS A 3 5.47 -15.56 -38.96
C LYS A 3 5.89 -15.46 -37.49
N ALA A 4 6.75 -14.51 -37.16
CA ALA A 4 7.09 -14.22 -35.77
C ALA A 4 5.77 -14.00 -35.02
N LYS A 5 5.44 -14.90 -34.08
CA LYS A 5 4.27 -14.77 -33.21
C LYS A 5 4.31 -13.34 -32.66
N ARG A 6 3.24 -12.58 -32.90
CA ARG A 6 3.14 -11.20 -32.44
C ARG A 6 3.16 -11.24 -30.90
N GLU A 7 4.32 -11.02 -30.31
CA GLU A 7 4.46 -11.01 -28.85
C GLU A 7 3.73 -9.80 -28.27
N TYR A 8 2.81 -10.10 -27.36
CA TYR A 8 2.09 -9.12 -26.56
C TYR A 8 2.82 -8.94 -25.23
N PHE A 9 2.77 -7.72 -24.69
CA PHE A 9 3.35 -7.38 -23.39
C PHE A 9 2.27 -6.78 -22.50
N PRO A 10 2.32 -7.04 -21.18
CA PRO A 10 1.30 -6.55 -20.27
C PRO A 10 1.40 -5.03 -20.18
N TYR A 11 0.33 -4.35 -20.56
CA TYR A 11 0.24 -2.89 -20.50
C TYR A 11 -0.45 -2.43 -19.21
N LEU A 12 -1.37 -3.24 -18.71
CA LEU A 12 -2.18 -2.94 -17.55
C LEU A 12 -1.55 -3.56 -16.29
N ARG A 13 -1.62 -2.85 -15.17
CA ARG A 13 -1.12 -3.37 -13.88
C ARG A 13 -2.04 -4.48 -13.36
N VAL A 14 -1.47 -5.53 -12.77
CA VAL A 14 -2.20 -6.72 -12.29
C VAL A 14 -3.37 -6.38 -11.36
N GLY A 15 -3.22 -5.38 -10.48
CA GLY A 15 -4.32 -4.97 -9.60
C GLY A 15 -5.53 -4.41 -10.36
N LYS A 16 -5.32 -3.65 -11.43
CA LYS A 16 -6.44 -3.18 -12.28
C LYS A 16 -6.98 -4.32 -13.13
N MET A 17 -6.13 -5.26 -13.56
CA MET A 17 -6.55 -6.44 -14.33
C MET A 17 -7.49 -7.29 -13.49
N ASN A 18 -7.09 -7.62 -12.26
CA ASN A 18 -7.86 -8.44 -11.33
C ASN A 18 -9.20 -7.77 -10.99
N VAL A 19 -9.23 -6.45 -10.78
CA VAL A 19 -10.50 -5.72 -10.61
C VAL A 19 -11.40 -5.88 -11.82
N LEU A 20 -10.88 -5.69 -13.04
CA LEU A 20 -11.71 -5.81 -14.24
C LEU A 20 -12.19 -7.25 -14.47
N LEU A 21 -11.34 -8.25 -14.24
CA LEU A 21 -11.71 -9.67 -14.34
C LEU A 21 -12.81 -10.06 -13.36
N LYS A 22 -12.80 -9.48 -12.15
CA LYS A 22 -13.87 -9.68 -11.14
C LYS A 22 -15.23 -9.17 -11.62
N GLU A 23 -15.27 -8.12 -12.45
CA GLU A 23 -16.51 -7.57 -13.00
C GLU A 23 -17.05 -8.33 -14.23
N ILE A 24 -16.25 -9.19 -14.87
CA ILE A 24 -16.70 -9.92 -16.07
C ILE A 24 -17.82 -10.91 -15.67
N PRO A 25 -18.99 -10.87 -16.32
CA PRO A 25 -20.04 -11.85 -16.12
C PRO A 25 -19.54 -13.27 -16.38
N LEU A 26 -19.85 -14.23 -15.50
CA LEU A 26 -19.37 -15.61 -15.60
C LEU A 26 -19.75 -16.29 -16.92
N GLN A 27 -20.88 -15.89 -17.51
CA GLN A 27 -21.32 -16.38 -18.82
C GLN A 27 -20.32 -16.07 -19.95
N LEU A 28 -19.52 -15.01 -19.83
CA LEU A 28 -18.49 -14.65 -20.80
C LEU A 28 -17.13 -15.31 -20.51
N VAL A 29 -16.95 -15.87 -19.30
CA VAL A 29 -15.73 -16.56 -18.90
C VAL A 29 -15.89 -18.03 -19.28
N SER A 30 -15.48 -18.36 -20.51
CA SER A 30 -15.60 -19.71 -21.05
C SER A 30 -14.67 -19.90 -22.24
N GLU A 31 -14.24 -21.15 -22.45
CA GLU A 31 -13.44 -21.56 -23.61
C GLU A 31 -14.23 -21.58 -24.93
N VAL A 32 -15.56 -21.66 -24.85
CA VAL A 32 -16.44 -21.73 -26.04
C VAL A 32 -17.10 -20.40 -26.38
N ASN A 33 -17.26 -19.50 -25.42
CA ASN A 33 -17.94 -18.23 -25.66
C ASN A 33 -16.98 -17.17 -26.19
N GLU A 34 -17.37 -16.56 -27.31
CA GLU A 34 -16.64 -15.46 -27.90
C GLU A 34 -17.21 -14.10 -27.46
N PHE A 35 -16.32 -13.15 -27.18
CA PHE A 35 -16.69 -11.76 -26.92
C PHE A 35 -15.84 -10.81 -27.77
N SER A 36 -16.37 -9.61 -28.02
CA SER A 36 -15.62 -8.52 -28.65
C SER A 36 -15.14 -7.51 -27.61
N ALA A 37 -14.17 -6.66 -27.95
CA ALA A 37 -13.74 -5.58 -27.07
C ALA A 37 -14.88 -4.62 -26.72
N GLN A 38 -15.78 -4.37 -27.67
CA GLN A 38 -16.97 -3.54 -27.47
C GLN A 38 -17.96 -4.20 -26.52
N GLY A 39 -18.31 -5.47 -26.78
CA GLY A 39 -19.26 -6.21 -25.95
C GLY A 39 -18.76 -6.38 -24.51
N LEU A 40 -17.47 -6.62 -24.33
CA LEU A 40 -16.88 -6.69 -22.98
C LEU A 40 -16.88 -5.33 -22.29
N ALA A 41 -16.66 -4.22 -23.01
CA ALA A 41 -16.70 -2.87 -22.46
C ALA A 41 -18.10 -2.50 -21.94
N GLU A 42 -19.13 -2.85 -22.71
CA GLU A 42 -20.54 -2.68 -22.33
C GLU A 42 -20.89 -3.54 -21.11
N ALA A 43 -20.50 -4.82 -21.11
CA ALA A 43 -20.82 -5.76 -20.05
C ALA A 43 -20.27 -5.36 -18.67
N ILE A 44 -19.09 -4.75 -18.60
CA ILE A 44 -18.45 -4.33 -17.34
C ILE A 44 -18.51 -2.81 -17.08
N GLY A 45 -19.18 -2.05 -17.96
CA GLY A 45 -19.39 -0.60 -17.79
C GLY A 45 -18.12 0.25 -17.82
N VAL A 46 -17.15 -0.05 -18.70
CA VAL A 46 -15.91 0.71 -18.83
C VAL A 46 -15.62 1.11 -20.29
N SER A 47 -14.67 2.03 -20.49
CA SER A 47 -14.32 2.46 -21.85
C SER A 47 -13.65 1.35 -22.67
N VAL A 48 -13.90 1.34 -23.98
CA VAL A 48 -13.29 0.41 -24.96
C VAL A 48 -11.76 0.45 -24.91
N THR A 49 -11.16 1.62 -24.66
CA THR A 49 -9.71 1.78 -24.48
C THR A 49 -9.20 1.01 -23.26
N THR A 50 -9.95 1.03 -22.16
CA THR A 50 -9.62 0.26 -20.95
C THR A 50 -9.67 -1.23 -21.22
N VAL A 51 -10.72 -1.69 -21.93
CA VAL A 51 -10.85 -3.09 -22.34
C VAL A 51 -9.76 -3.49 -23.33
N SER A 52 -9.37 -2.63 -24.26
CA SER A 52 -8.28 -2.90 -25.21
C SER A 52 -6.95 -3.14 -24.48
N ASN A 53 -6.67 -2.35 -23.43
CA ASN A 53 -5.48 -2.55 -22.59
C ASN A 53 -5.57 -3.83 -21.76
N LEU A 54 -6.78 -4.18 -21.28
CA LEU A 54 -7.03 -5.46 -20.62
C LEU A 54 -6.77 -6.62 -21.57
N ILE A 55 -7.38 -6.62 -22.76
CA ILE A 55 -7.20 -7.63 -23.81
C ILE A 55 -5.72 -7.81 -24.16
N ALA A 56 -4.99 -6.71 -24.38
CA ALA A 56 -3.55 -6.78 -24.65
C ALA A 56 -2.78 -7.49 -23.53
N THR A 57 -3.16 -7.23 -22.27
CA THR A 57 -2.57 -7.85 -21.08
C THR A 57 -2.96 -9.33 -20.97
N LEU A 58 -4.24 -9.67 -21.14
CA LEU A 58 -4.71 -11.06 -21.11
C LEU A 58 -4.08 -11.90 -22.22
N LYS A 59 -3.93 -11.33 -23.44
CA LYS A 59 -3.20 -11.98 -24.54
C LYS A 59 -1.72 -12.19 -24.21
N SER A 60 -1.07 -11.21 -23.57
CA SER A 60 0.33 -11.36 -23.15
C SER A 60 0.52 -12.50 -22.15
N LEU A 61 -0.50 -12.79 -21.36
CA LEU A 61 -0.52 -13.88 -20.39
C LEU A 61 -1.06 -15.19 -20.96
N GLY A 62 -1.50 -15.24 -22.23
CA GLY A 62 -2.13 -16.42 -22.81
C GLY A 62 -3.45 -16.81 -22.15
N PHE A 63 -4.12 -15.86 -21.50
CA PHE A 63 -5.43 -16.07 -20.85
C PHE A 63 -6.60 -15.99 -21.83
N ILE A 64 -6.39 -15.35 -22.98
CA ILE A 64 -7.38 -15.28 -24.05
C ILE A 64 -6.71 -15.50 -25.41
N ASP A 65 -7.47 -16.05 -26.34
CA ASP A 65 -7.09 -16.24 -27.74
C ASP A 65 -8.04 -15.49 -28.67
N GLY A 66 -7.54 -15.14 -29.88
CA GLY A 66 -8.31 -14.48 -30.93
C GLY A 66 -7.76 -13.10 -31.34
N GLU A 67 -8.30 -12.55 -32.43
CA GLU A 67 -7.86 -11.26 -32.99
C GLU A 67 -8.90 -10.14 -32.89
N ARG A 68 -10.17 -10.45 -33.22
CA ARG A 68 -11.30 -9.50 -33.18
C ARG A 68 -12.39 -9.95 -32.22
N LYS A 69 -12.65 -11.26 -32.24
CA LYS A 69 -13.40 -11.97 -31.22
C LYS A 69 -12.41 -12.76 -30.37
N PHE A 70 -12.63 -12.74 -29.06
CA PHE A 70 -11.75 -13.33 -28.08
C PHE A 70 -12.50 -14.38 -27.30
N ARG A 71 -11.80 -15.43 -26.89
CA ARG A 71 -12.29 -16.46 -25.97
C ARG A 71 -11.28 -16.67 -24.87
N PHE A 72 -11.72 -17.09 -23.69
CA PHE A 72 -10.77 -17.49 -22.65
C PHE A 72 -10.09 -18.80 -23.02
N THR A 73 -8.84 -18.96 -22.60
CA THR A 73 -8.17 -20.26 -22.59
C THR A 73 -8.52 -20.98 -21.28
N ALA A 74 -8.34 -22.29 -21.20
CA ALA A 74 -8.52 -23.03 -19.93
C ALA A 74 -7.79 -22.39 -18.75
N VAL A 75 -6.57 -21.89 -18.97
CA VAL A 75 -5.78 -21.20 -17.93
C VAL A 75 -6.40 -19.85 -17.57
N GLY A 76 -6.83 -19.07 -18.57
CA GLY A 76 -7.44 -17.76 -18.35
C GLY A 76 -8.79 -17.83 -17.67
N ASP A 77 -9.62 -18.82 -18.03
CA ASP A 77 -10.88 -19.14 -17.36
C ASP A 77 -10.62 -19.47 -15.89
N ARG A 78 -9.78 -20.49 -15.63
CA ARG A 78 -9.40 -20.88 -14.26
C ARG A 78 -8.88 -19.70 -13.44
N TYR A 79 -7.99 -18.87 -13.99
CA TYR A 79 -7.48 -17.70 -13.28
C TYR A 79 -8.60 -16.69 -12.97
N THR A 80 -9.50 -16.45 -13.93
CA THR A 80 -10.60 -15.48 -13.78
C THR A 80 -11.65 -15.93 -12.76
N LEU A 81 -11.91 -17.24 -12.66
CA LEU A 81 -12.75 -17.81 -11.61
C LEU A 81 -12.08 -17.68 -10.25
N LEU A 82 -10.84 -18.15 -10.12
CA LEU A 82 -10.11 -18.13 -8.85
C LEU A 82 -9.90 -16.71 -8.32
N ILE A 83 -9.62 -15.72 -9.17
CA ILE A 83 -9.35 -14.37 -8.67
C ILE A 83 -10.58 -13.76 -7.98
N LYS A 84 -11.80 -14.25 -8.26
CA LYS A 84 -13.04 -13.79 -7.61
C LYS A 84 -13.20 -14.31 -6.18
N THR A 85 -12.71 -15.51 -5.86
CA THR A 85 -13.00 -16.21 -4.59
C THR A 85 -11.74 -16.65 -3.83
N GLU A 86 -10.66 -16.98 -4.52
CA GLU A 86 -9.46 -17.65 -4.01
C GLU A 86 -8.18 -16.99 -4.56
N GLU A 87 -7.86 -15.78 -4.07
CA GLU A 87 -6.76 -14.96 -4.60
C GLU A 87 -5.38 -15.64 -4.52
N GLU A 88 -5.10 -16.41 -3.47
CA GLU A 88 -3.83 -17.14 -3.34
C GLU A 88 -3.69 -18.28 -4.35
N GLU A 89 -4.78 -18.98 -4.71
CA GLU A 89 -4.74 -19.99 -5.76
C GLU A 89 -4.62 -19.34 -7.15
N ALA A 90 -5.29 -18.21 -7.38
CA ALA A 90 -5.12 -17.42 -8.60
C ALA A 90 -3.66 -16.98 -8.78
N LYS A 91 -3.01 -16.58 -7.68
CA LYS A 91 -1.60 -16.20 -7.67
C LYS A 91 -0.68 -17.34 -8.11
N LYS A 92 -0.92 -18.57 -7.64
CA LYS A 92 -0.17 -19.76 -8.08
C LYS A 92 -0.37 -20.05 -9.57
N VAL A 93 -1.59 -19.93 -10.08
CA VAL A 93 -1.88 -20.09 -11.51
C VAL A 93 -1.11 -19.06 -12.35
N LEU A 94 -1.14 -17.78 -11.96
CA LEU A 94 -0.39 -16.74 -12.67
C LEU A 94 1.12 -16.95 -12.57
N GLN A 95 1.63 -17.38 -11.41
CA GLN A 95 3.04 -17.69 -11.22
C GLN A 95 3.50 -18.76 -12.22
N HIS A 96 2.78 -19.88 -12.30
CA HIS A 96 3.10 -20.94 -13.25
C HIS A 96 2.99 -20.46 -14.71
N GLN A 97 2.01 -19.61 -15.01
CA GLN A 97 1.85 -19.08 -16.37
C GLN A 97 3.04 -18.21 -16.80
N ILE A 98 3.53 -17.33 -15.93
CA ILE A 98 4.67 -16.46 -16.27
C ILE A 98 6.01 -17.20 -16.30
N GLU A 99 6.11 -18.38 -15.67
CA GLU A 99 7.27 -19.26 -15.81
C GLU A 99 7.47 -19.72 -17.25
N ASN A 100 6.37 -19.92 -17.98
CA ASN A 100 6.36 -20.38 -19.37
C ASN A 100 6.53 -19.26 -20.41
N ILE A 101 6.68 -18.00 -19.99
CA ILE A 101 6.73 -16.84 -20.89
C ILE A 101 8.15 -16.24 -20.89
N GLY A 102 8.79 -16.28 -22.06
CA GLY A 102 10.21 -15.92 -22.22
C GLY A 102 10.59 -14.52 -21.73
N TYR A 103 9.79 -13.49 -22.00
CA TYR A 103 10.12 -12.14 -21.54
C TYR A 103 10.03 -11.98 -20.02
N PHE A 104 9.19 -12.75 -19.34
CA PHE A 104 9.19 -12.76 -17.89
C PHE A 104 10.46 -13.43 -17.36
N GLN A 105 10.92 -14.52 -17.95
CA GLN A 105 12.18 -15.15 -17.55
C GLN A 105 13.38 -14.21 -17.68
N VAL A 106 13.47 -13.47 -18.80
CA VAL A 106 14.53 -12.47 -19.02
C VAL A 106 14.51 -11.36 -17.96
N VAL A 107 13.32 -10.82 -17.64
CA VAL A 107 13.20 -9.76 -16.63
C VAL A 107 13.49 -10.32 -15.22
N LYS A 108 13.06 -11.56 -14.93
CA LYS A 108 13.30 -12.23 -13.66
C LYS A 108 14.79 -12.45 -13.43
N GLN A 109 15.50 -13.02 -14.41
CA GLN A 109 16.94 -13.19 -14.36
C GLN A 109 17.64 -11.86 -14.07
N ARG A 110 17.24 -10.79 -14.77
CA ARG A 110 17.83 -9.47 -14.58
C ARG A 110 17.53 -8.89 -13.18
N LEU A 111 16.35 -9.17 -12.64
CA LEU A 111 15.96 -8.78 -11.28
C LEU A 111 16.78 -9.54 -10.24
N ASP A 112 16.99 -10.84 -10.43
CA ASP A 112 17.79 -11.69 -9.55
C ASP A 112 19.26 -11.24 -9.54
N GLU A 113 19.83 -10.88 -10.69
CA GLU A 113 21.20 -10.35 -10.83
C GLU A 113 21.40 -9.00 -10.14
N LYS A 114 20.50 -8.03 -10.38
CA LYS A 114 20.66 -6.64 -9.86
C LYS A 114 20.08 -6.46 -8.46
N GLY A 115 19.22 -7.37 -8.01
CA GLY A 115 18.40 -7.25 -6.81
C GLY A 115 17.28 -6.20 -6.89
N LYS A 116 17.32 -5.27 -7.86
CA LYS A 116 16.32 -4.21 -8.07
C LYS A 116 16.21 -3.77 -9.53
N LEU A 117 15.01 -3.41 -9.97
CA LEU A 117 14.75 -2.83 -11.29
C LEU A 117 13.69 -1.73 -11.24
N THR A 118 13.93 -0.64 -11.95
CA THR A 118 12.91 0.39 -12.23
C THR A 118 12.03 -0.04 -13.40
N ILE A 119 10.81 0.49 -13.46
CA ILE A 119 9.88 0.25 -14.59
C ILE A 119 10.46 0.76 -15.93
N SER A 120 11.34 1.76 -15.91
CA SER A 120 12.02 2.23 -17.11
C SER A 120 13.09 1.25 -17.57
N GLU A 121 13.87 0.67 -16.65
CA GLU A 121 14.84 -0.37 -16.99
C GLU A 121 14.16 -1.62 -17.56
N ILE A 122 13.03 -2.04 -16.98
CA ILE A 122 12.24 -3.16 -17.51
C ILE A 122 11.75 -2.83 -18.93
N GLY A 123 11.14 -1.66 -19.14
CA GLY A 123 10.67 -1.25 -20.47
C GLY A 123 11.78 -1.19 -21.52
N ASN A 124 12.95 -0.66 -21.16
CA ASN A 124 14.12 -0.62 -22.03
C ASN A 124 14.64 -2.01 -22.36
N LEU A 125 14.70 -2.90 -21.37
CA LEU A 125 15.12 -4.29 -21.58
C LEU A 125 14.23 -4.98 -22.62
N LEU A 126 12.91 -4.78 -22.56
CA LEU A 126 11.98 -5.34 -23.56
C LEU A 126 12.23 -4.77 -24.96
N VAL A 127 12.49 -3.47 -25.07
CA VAL A 127 12.80 -2.83 -26.36
C VAL A 127 14.05 -3.43 -26.98
N THR A 128 15.13 -3.55 -26.18
CA THR A 128 16.41 -4.05 -26.66
C THR A 128 16.34 -5.53 -27.01
N GLN A 129 15.75 -6.37 -26.15
CA GLN A 129 15.72 -7.83 -26.34
C GLN A 129 14.75 -8.27 -27.43
N TYR A 130 13.62 -7.57 -27.61
CA TYR A 130 12.54 -7.96 -28.53
C TYR A 130 12.38 -7.00 -29.71
N ASN A 131 13.39 -6.17 -29.97
CA ASN A 131 13.49 -5.22 -31.09
C ASN A 131 12.22 -4.38 -31.28
N LYS A 132 11.66 -3.84 -30.19
CA LYS A 132 10.43 -3.02 -30.25
C LYS A 132 10.76 -1.58 -30.61
N ARG A 133 9.86 -0.92 -31.34
CA ARG A 133 10.03 0.48 -31.78
C ARG A 133 9.47 1.51 -30.78
N TRP A 134 9.28 1.14 -29.52
CA TRP A 134 8.69 2.05 -28.52
C TRP A 134 9.71 3.11 -28.10
N LYS A 135 9.54 4.33 -28.60
CA LYS A 135 10.43 5.47 -28.26
C LYS A 135 9.87 6.36 -27.14
N ASN A 136 8.56 6.30 -26.88
CA ASN A 136 7.92 7.15 -25.88
C ASN A 136 8.22 6.65 -24.45
N PRO A 137 8.82 7.49 -23.58
CA PRO A 137 9.13 7.11 -22.19
C PRO A 137 7.93 6.66 -21.35
N LEU A 138 6.73 7.23 -21.59
CA LEU A 138 5.52 6.85 -20.87
C LEU A 138 5.06 5.44 -21.24
N THR A 139 5.17 5.09 -22.52
CA THR A 139 4.86 3.75 -23.03
C THR A 139 5.79 2.70 -22.42
N LEU A 140 7.09 2.98 -22.35
CA LEU A 140 8.08 2.09 -21.72
C LEU A 140 7.77 1.87 -20.24
N LYS A 141 7.48 2.95 -19.51
CA LYS A 141 7.08 2.90 -18.11
C LYS A 141 5.79 2.13 -17.90
N ALA A 142 4.83 2.20 -18.82
CA ALA A 142 3.58 1.47 -18.74
C ALA A 142 3.80 -0.05 -18.84
N TYR A 143 4.51 -0.52 -19.87
CA TYR A 143 4.85 -1.94 -20.01
C TYR A 143 5.69 -2.46 -18.84
N GLY A 144 6.71 -1.70 -18.43
CA GLY A 144 7.53 -2.06 -17.28
C GLY A 144 6.72 -2.11 -15.98
N ALA A 145 5.76 -1.21 -15.79
CA ALA A 145 4.85 -1.25 -14.64
C ALA A 145 3.89 -2.43 -14.67
N GLY A 146 3.43 -2.86 -15.86
CA GLY A 146 2.65 -4.08 -16.05
C GLY A 146 3.41 -5.29 -15.52
N ILE A 147 4.61 -5.54 -16.06
CA ILE A 147 5.48 -6.64 -15.63
C ILE A 147 5.84 -6.57 -14.15
N ALA A 148 6.32 -5.43 -13.68
CA ALA A 148 6.72 -5.27 -12.27
C ALA A 148 5.56 -5.51 -11.31
N SER A 149 4.34 -5.12 -11.69
CA SER A 149 3.16 -5.38 -10.87
C SER A 149 2.83 -6.87 -10.78
N ILE A 150 2.98 -7.62 -11.89
CA ILE A 150 2.74 -9.06 -11.94
C ILE A 150 3.77 -9.79 -11.07
N PHE A 151 5.05 -9.45 -11.19
CA PHE A 151 6.09 -9.99 -10.30
C PHE A 151 5.84 -9.66 -8.83
N GLY A 152 5.37 -8.46 -8.54
CA GLY A 152 4.97 -8.06 -7.19
C GLY A 152 3.83 -8.91 -6.64
N PHE A 153 2.87 -9.28 -7.48
CA PHE A 153 1.70 -10.06 -7.09
C PHE A 153 2.03 -11.54 -6.89
N VAL A 154 2.79 -12.15 -7.80
CA VAL A 154 3.20 -13.57 -7.72
C VAL A 154 4.30 -13.84 -6.68
N GLY A 155 4.93 -12.79 -6.14
CA GLY A 155 5.89 -12.92 -5.04
C GLY A 155 7.36 -13.03 -5.46
N TYR A 156 7.70 -12.68 -6.71
CA TYR A 156 9.10 -12.60 -7.16
C TYR A 156 9.83 -11.33 -6.68
N GLY A 157 9.11 -10.40 -6.06
CA GLY A 157 9.70 -9.23 -5.42
C GLY A 157 8.65 -8.27 -4.87
N TYR A 158 9.11 -7.13 -4.37
CA TYR A 158 8.28 -6.09 -3.78
C TYR A 158 8.21 -4.89 -4.72
N TYR A 159 7.06 -4.71 -5.39
CA TYR A 159 6.84 -3.62 -6.33
C TYR A 159 6.20 -2.39 -5.66
N ARG A 160 6.90 -1.25 -5.69
CA ARG A 160 6.39 0.02 -5.17
C ARG A 160 7.02 1.22 -5.86
N ARG A 161 6.24 2.28 -6.08
CA ARG A 161 6.70 3.58 -6.64
C ARG A 161 7.53 3.45 -7.93
N GLY A 162 7.21 2.46 -8.77
CA GLY A 162 7.91 2.25 -10.05
C GLY A 162 9.23 1.49 -9.94
N VAL A 163 9.49 0.81 -8.82
CA VAL A 163 10.66 -0.04 -8.60
C VAL A 163 10.22 -1.39 -8.05
N ILE A 164 10.81 -2.48 -8.53
CA ILE A 164 10.68 -3.82 -7.95
C ILE A 164 12.01 -4.26 -7.36
N ASN A 165 11.98 -4.84 -6.15
CA ASN A 165 13.16 -5.33 -5.43
C ASN A 165 12.97 -6.80 -5.01
N VAL A 166 14.01 -7.63 -5.10
CA VAL A 166 13.99 -9.03 -4.66
C VAL A 166 13.84 -9.12 -3.14
N LYS A 167 14.63 -8.32 -2.41
CA LYS A 167 14.52 -8.22 -0.96
C LYS A 167 13.48 -7.19 -0.59
N LYS A 168 12.68 -7.51 0.44
CA LYS A 168 11.95 -6.49 1.18
C LYS A 168 13.03 -5.60 1.77
N LEU A 169 13.12 -4.35 1.32
CA LEU A 169 14.07 -3.42 1.91
C LEU A 169 13.72 -3.29 3.39
N GLU A 170 14.61 -3.74 4.27
CA GLU A 170 14.46 -3.58 5.71
C GLU A 170 14.41 -2.08 6.02
N GLY A 171 13.25 -1.60 6.46
CA GLY A 171 12.92 -0.17 6.53
C GLY A 171 11.72 0.26 5.67
N GLU A 172 11.22 -0.59 4.77
CA GLU A 172 10.04 -0.35 3.92
C GLU A 172 8.74 -1.00 4.42
N GLU A 173 8.71 -1.30 5.71
CA GLU A 173 7.50 -1.23 6.50
C GLU A 173 6.85 0.16 6.26
N GLY A 174 5.67 0.22 5.62
CA GLY A 174 5.12 1.42 4.98
C GLY A 174 5.45 2.74 5.69
N ALA A 175 6.18 3.64 5.02
CA ALA A 175 6.73 4.90 5.58
C ALA A 175 5.98 5.35 6.84
N MET A 176 6.61 5.22 8.01
CA MET A 176 6.02 5.60 9.29
C MET A 176 5.37 6.98 9.14
N PRO A 177 4.07 7.15 9.37
CA PRO A 177 3.41 8.43 9.15
C PRO A 177 3.95 9.45 10.16
N VAL A 178 4.13 10.70 9.73
CA VAL A 178 4.57 11.77 10.64
C VAL A 178 3.46 12.02 11.66
N PRO A 179 3.77 12.23 12.96
CA PRO A 179 2.75 12.57 13.96
C PRO A 179 2.00 13.85 13.55
N TYR A 180 0.78 13.68 13.04
CA TYR A 180 0.02 14.77 12.40
C TYR A 180 -1.18 15.24 13.25
N LEU A 181 -1.55 14.50 14.29
CA LEU A 181 -2.72 14.72 15.13
C LEU A 181 -2.41 14.60 16.63
N SER A 182 -3.30 15.09 17.48
CA SER A 182 -3.23 14.92 18.95
C SER A 182 -3.80 13.57 19.37
N ALA A 183 -3.49 13.13 20.60
CA ALA A 183 -4.08 11.93 21.20
C ALA A 183 -5.62 12.05 21.28
N ASP A 184 -6.15 13.20 21.69
CA ASP A 184 -7.59 13.47 21.67
C ASP A 184 -8.23 13.24 20.29
N LYS A 185 -7.58 13.72 19.22
CA LYS A 185 -8.09 13.53 17.86
C LYS A 185 -7.99 12.07 17.43
N ILE A 186 -7.03 11.29 17.92
CA ILE A 186 -6.99 9.84 17.72
C ILE A 186 -8.27 9.23 18.31
N PHE A 187 -8.57 9.48 19.58
CA PHE A 187 -9.77 8.93 20.22
C PHE A 187 -11.07 9.37 19.55
N ARG A 188 -11.17 10.64 19.10
CA ARG A 188 -12.31 11.11 18.31
C ARG A 188 -12.49 10.33 17.00
N ILE A 189 -11.41 10.00 16.31
CA ILE A 189 -11.45 9.16 15.10
C ILE A 189 -11.89 7.73 15.45
N LEU A 190 -11.32 7.15 16.50
CA LEU A 190 -11.66 5.79 16.91
C LEU A 190 -13.13 5.66 17.31
N ASN A 191 -13.66 6.62 18.08
CA ASN A 191 -15.06 6.66 18.46
C ASN A 191 -15.99 6.80 17.25
N ALA A 192 -15.59 7.59 16.23
CA ALA A 192 -16.37 7.73 15.00
C ALA A 192 -16.33 6.49 14.09
N LEU A 193 -15.38 5.57 14.31
CA LEU A 193 -15.31 4.28 13.62
C LEU A 193 -16.08 3.17 14.35
N ALA A 194 -16.46 3.37 15.61
CA ALA A 194 -17.21 2.38 16.37
C ALA A 194 -18.71 2.41 16.00
N PRO A 195 -19.40 1.26 15.93
CA PRO A 195 -18.88 -0.11 16.06
C PRO A 195 -18.46 -0.77 14.72
N SER A 196 -18.94 -0.25 13.59
CA SER A 196 -18.99 -0.95 12.30
C SER A 196 -17.92 -0.51 11.29
N GLY A 197 -17.07 0.44 11.63
CA GLY A 197 -16.20 1.10 10.66
C GLY A 197 -16.95 2.10 9.77
N ALA A 198 -16.21 2.79 8.91
CA ALA A 198 -16.74 3.76 7.97
C ALA A 198 -15.83 3.93 6.75
N ASP A 199 -16.43 4.30 5.61
CA ASP A 199 -15.68 4.77 4.46
C ASP A 199 -15.14 6.20 4.69
N ILE A 200 -14.10 6.59 3.94
CA ILE A 200 -13.45 7.90 4.13
C ILE A 200 -14.37 9.10 3.83
N HIS A 201 -15.42 8.94 3.02
CA HIS A 201 -16.37 10.02 2.73
C HIS A 201 -17.28 10.27 3.93
N THR A 202 -17.86 9.19 4.47
CA THR A 202 -18.70 9.24 5.67
C THR A 202 -17.90 9.79 6.85
N LEU A 203 -16.73 9.21 7.13
CA LEU A 203 -15.90 9.65 8.25
C LEU A 203 -15.42 11.11 8.11
N SER A 204 -15.15 11.57 6.89
CA SER A 204 -14.75 12.96 6.60
C SER A 204 -15.86 13.96 6.92
N ARG A 205 -17.12 13.61 6.61
CA ARG A 205 -18.30 14.41 6.92
C ARG A 205 -18.52 14.47 8.43
N ASP A 206 -18.53 13.32 9.10
CA ASP A 206 -18.85 13.21 10.52
C ASP A 206 -17.80 13.91 11.40
N LEU A 207 -16.53 13.86 10.99
CA LEU A 207 -15.43 14.55 11.68
C LEU A 207 -15.19 15.99 11.22
N GLY A 208 -15.97 16.50 10.26
CA GLY A 208 -15.78 17.83 9.67
C GLY A 208 -14.37 18.08 9.15
N THR A 209 -13.70 17.05 8.62
CA THR A 209 -12.27 17.08 8.27
C THR A 209 -12.07 16.68 6.82
N GLN A 210 -11.30 17.45 6.04
CA GLN A 210 -11.01 17.12 4.64
C GLN A 210 -10.37 15.73 4.48
N LYS A 211 -10.84 14.95 3.49
CA LYS A 211 -10.39 13.57 3.22
C LYS A 211 -8.87 13.41 3.14
N ARG A 212 -8.16 14.33 2.48
CA ARG A 212 -6.70 14.28 2.35
C ARG A 212 -6.01 14.35 3.72
N ARG A 213 -6.49 15.22 4.59
CA ARG A 213 -5.98 15.35 5.96
C ARG A 213 -6.38 14.13 6.79
N LEU A 214 -7.63 13.72 6.71
CA LEU A 214 -8.13 12.54 7.43
C LEU A 214 -7.35 11.27 7.06
N SER A 215 -6.96 11.10 5.80
CA SER A 215 -6.12 9.97 5.36
C SER A 215 -4.76 9.93 6.08
N GLN A 216 -4.14 11.10 6.33
CA GLN A 216 -2.88 11.16 7.10
C GLN A 216 -3.12 10.89 8.59
N GLU A 217 -4.26 11.33 9.12
CA GLU A 217 -4.66 11.09 10.50
C GLU A 217 -4.94 9.59 10.74
N LEU A 218 -5.67 8.94 9.83
CA LEU A 218 -5.92 7.50 9.82
C LEU A 218 -4.64 6.68 9.70
N ALA A 219 -3.68 7.12 8.87
CA ALA A 219 -2.39 6.45 8.77
C ALA A 219 -1.65 6.40 10.13
N CYS A 220 -1.74 7.46 10.94
CA CYS A 220 -1.19 7.45 12.30
C CYS A 220 -1.92 6.43 13.20
N CYS A 221 -3.25 6.37 13.15
CA CYS A 221 -4.03 5.39 13.90
C CYS A 221 -3.71 3.94 13.48
N GLN A 222 -3.50 3.71 12.19
CA GLN A 222 -3.04 2.41 11.66
C GLN A 222 -1.63 2.06 12.14
N ALA A 223 -0.70 3.04 12.15
CA ALA A 223 0.66 2.82 12.62
C ALA A 223 0.75 2.52 14.12
N LEU A 224 -0.24 2.99 14.90
CA LEU A 224 -0.40 2.65 16.32
C LEU A 224 -1.17 1.33 16.53
N GLY A 225 -1.67 0.71 15.45
CA GLY A 225 -2.39 -0.57 15.50
C GLY A 225 -3.86 -0.47 15.87
N PHE A 226 -4.47 0.72 15.92
CA PHE A 226 -5.87 0.90 16.33
C PHE A 226 -6.89 0.74 15.20
N VAL A 227 -6.46 0.92 13.95
CA VAL A 227 -7.36 0.96 12.78
C VAL A 227 -6.86 -0.02 11.72
N GLY A 228 -7.78 -0.82 11.18
CA GLY A 228 -7.60 -1.71 10.04
C GLY A 228 -8.00 -1.06 8.71
N HIS A 229 -7.65 -1.72 7.60
CA HIS A 229 -8.07 -1.33 6.25
C HIS A 229 -8.44 -2.58 5.44
N PRO A 230 -9.59 -3.21 5.75
CA PRO A 230 -9.94 -4.51 5.19
C PRO A 230 -10.06 -4.47 3.66
N HIS A 231 -10.55 -3.35 3.12
CA HIS A 231 -10.59 -3.11 1.69
C HIS A 231 -10.46 -1.62 1.38
N ARG A 232 -10.20 -1.33 0.11
CA ARG A 232 -9.90 0.03 -0.36
C ARG A 232 -11.03 0.99 0.01
N GLY A 233 -10.65 2.06 0.71
CA GLY A 233 -11.56 3.15 1.08
C GLY A 233 -12.35 2.96 2.38
N PHE A 234 -12.28 1.79 3.03
CA PHE A 234 -13.02 1.49 4.26
C PHE A 234 -12.08 1.26 5.45
N TYR A 235 -12.44 1.82 6.60
CA TYR A 235 -11.62 1.75 7.81
C TYR A 235 -12.47 1.21 8.95
N GLU A 236 -11.87 0.37 9.79
CA GLU A 236 -12.53 -0.23 10.94
C GLU A 236 -11.59 -0.28 12.13
N LEU A 237 -12.14 -0.48 13.34
CA LEU A 237 -11.34 -0.67 14.54
C LEU A 237 -10.75 -2.07 14.57
N THR A 238 -9.46 -2.17 14.90
CA THR A 238 -8.87 -3.44 15.32
C THR A 238 -9.33 -3.79 16.74
N GLU A 239 -9.03 -5.00 17.22
CA GLU A 239 -9.26 -5.36 18.63
C GLU A 239 -8.57 -4.40 19.60
N SER A 240 -7.35 -3.96 19.26
CA SER A 240 -6.63 -2.92 20.01
C SER A 240 -7.36 -1.57 20.01
N GLY A 241 -7.93 -1.18 18.88
CA GLY A 241 -8.74 0.03 18.74
C GLY A 241 -10.02 -0.02 19.57
N LYS A 242 -10.73 -1.14 19.56
CA LYS A 242 -11.93 -1.37 20.40
C LYS A 242 -11.57 -1.34 21.88
N ALA A 243 -10.50 -2.03 22.27
CA ALA A 243 -10.06 -2.13 23.66
C ALA A 243 -9.67 -0.78 24.28
N ILE A 244 -9.08 0.14 23.50
CA ILE A 244 -8.60 1.43 24.03
C ILE A 244 -9.70 2.49 24.14
N ILE A 245 -10.80 2.36 23.38
CA ILE A 245 -11.97 3.24 23.49
C ILE A 245 -13.09 2.65 24.35
N SER A 246 -12.88 1.46 24.93
CA SER A 246 -13.87 0.81 25.78
C SER A 246 -14.33 1.76 26.91
N PRO A 247 -15.64 1.92 27.12
CA PRO A 247 -16.15 2.73 28.23
C PRO A 247 -15.88 2.09 29.60
N TYR A 248 -15.49 0.81 29.62
CA TYR A 248 -15.26 0.03 30.85
C TYR A 248 -13.84 0.13 31.41
N ILE A 249 -12.93 0.82 30.73
CA ILE A 249 -11.55 0.98 31.21
C ILE A 249 -11.32 2.37 31.82
N SER A 250 -10.54 2.43 32.89
CA SER A 250 -10.17 3.69 33.53
C SER A 250 -9.23 4.52 32.64
N ASP A 251 -9.12 5.81 32.94
CA ASP A 251 -8.17 6.69 32.24
C ASP A 251 -6.72 6.24 32.41
N ASP A 252 -6.34 5.72 33.58
CA ASP A 252 -5.00 5.21 33.85
C ASP A 252 -4.70 3.92 33.07
N GLU A 253 -5.69 3.02 32.99
CA GLU A 253 -5.57 1.82 32.15
C GLU A 253 -5.48 2.20 30.67
N ARG A 254 -6.27 3.18 30.22
CA ARG A 254 -6.22 3.70 28.84
C ARG A 254 -4.84 4.30 28.53
N ARG A 255 -4.25 5.07 29.44
CA ARG A 255 -2.89 5.61 29.29
C ARG A 255 -1.86 4.50 29.20
N THR A 256 -1.95 3.50 30.07
CA THR A 256 -1.05 2.34 30.08
C THR A 256 -1.12 1.57 28.76
N LYS A 257 -2.33 1.30 28.25
CA LYS A 257 -2.52 0.70 26.92
C LYS A 257 -1.92 1.58 25.84
N PHE A 258 -2.18 2.89 25.85
CA PHE A 258 -1.62 3.81 24.87
C PHE A 258 -0.09 3.82 24.87
N ILE A 259 0.55 3.78 26.05
CA ILE A 259 2.02 3.64 26.18
C ILE A 259 2.49 2.37 25.48
N ARG A 260 1.88 1.22 25.79
CA ARG A 260 2.23 -0.08 25.19
C ARG A 260 2.14 -0.05 23.67
N TYR A 261 1.09 0.54 23.11
CA TYR A 261 0.96 0.68 21.65
C TYR A 261 1.96 1.67 21.05
N LEU A 262 2.22 2.79 21.74
CA LEU A 262 3.17 3.79 21.26
C LEU A 262 4.61 3.24 21.25
N VAL A 263 5.03 2.56 22.32
CA VAL A 263 6.35 1.93 22.47
C VAL A 263 6.46 0.65 21.63
N GLY A 264 5.37 -0.10 21.46
CA GLY A 264 5.31 -1.26 20.56
C GLY A 264 5.26 -0.89 19.07
N SER A 265 4.96 0.37 18.74
CA SER A 265 4.92 0.86 17.36
C SER A 265 6.30 1.34 16.87
N ARG A 266 6.38 1.67 15.58
CA ARG A 266 7.57 2.26 14.97
C ARG A 266 7.97 3.61 15.58
N TYR A 267 7.03 4.30 16.26
CA TYR A 267 7.31 5.56 16.94
C TYR A 267 8.30 5.42 18.10
N LYS A 268 8.56 4.18 18.59
CA LYS A 268 9.64 3.87 19.52
C LYS A 268 10.99 4.43 19.08
N ARG A 269 11.28 4.38 17.78
CA ARG A 269 12.55 4.91 17.22
C ARG A 269 12.76 6.41 17.45
N ILE A 270 11.67 7.17 17.60
CA ILE A 270 11.73 8.59 17.94
C ILE A 270 11.95 8.72 19.45
N ILE A 271 11.24 7.93 20.25
CA ILE A 271 11.34 7.92 21.71
C ILE A 271 12.77 7.60 22.15
N ASP A 272 13.37 6.55 21.58
CA ASP A 272 14.73 6.10 21.87
C ASP A 272 15.81 7.16 21.54
N LYS A 273 15.47 8.16 20.72
CA LYS A 273 16.37 9.25 20.31
C LYS A 273 16.04 10.58 21.01
N LEU A 274 15.08 10.60 21.92
CA LEU A 274 14.79 11.80 22.70
C LEU A 274 15.95 12.06 23.69
N PRO A 275 16.32 13.32 23.92
CA PRO A 275 17.36 13.65 24.89
C PRO A 275 16.88 13.35 26.32
N GLU A 276 17.74 12.73 27.13
CA GLU A 276 17.47 12.39 28.53
C GLU A 276 17.31 13.65 29.41
N ALA A 277 18.18 14.64 29.22
CA ALA A 277 18.26 15.81 30.09
C ALA A 277 17.08 16.79 29.93
N LYS A 278 16.70 17.14 28.69
CA LYS A 278 15.65 18.14 28.43
C LYS A 278 14.99 18.01 27.06
N ILE A 279 13.71 17.67 27.08
CA ILE A 279 12.83 17.58 25.92
C ILE A 279 12.10 18.91 25.71
N THR A 280 12.25 19.47 24.52
CA THR A 280 11.56 20.68 24.07
C THR A 280 10.91 20.42 22.70
N VAL A 281 10.03 21.32 22.26
CA VAL A 281 9.47 21.25 20.90
C VAL A 281 10.57 21.31 19.84
N LYS A 282 11.66 22.07 20.09
CA LYS A 282 12.80 22.16 19.18
C LYS A 282 13.55 20.84 19.11
N SER A 283 13.86 20.21 20.25
CA SER A 283 14.59 18.94 20.25
C SER A 283 13.77 17.82 19.62
N ILE A 284 12.47 17.71 19.91
CA ILE A 284 11.58 16.74 19.23
C ILE A 284 11.54 17.00 17.72
N GLY A 285 11.46 18.26 17.28
CA GLY A 285 11.45 18.61 15.85
C GLY A 285 12.70 18.12 15.12
N ASN A 286 13.87 18.28 15.73
CA ASN A 286 15.15 17.82 15.18
C ASN A 286 15.25 16.29 15.16
N VAL A 287 14.78 15.63 16.21
CA VAL A 287 14.71 14.15 16.27
C VAL A 287 13.81 13.61 15.17
N LEU A 288 12.61 14.20 14.99
CA LEU A 288 11.71 13.81 13.90
C LEU A 288 12.34 14.03 12.53
N GLU A 289 12.97 15.18 12.30
CA GLU A 289 13.66 15.46 11.02
C GLU A 289 14.73 14.39 10.70
N SER A 290 15.55 14.06 11.70
CA SER A 290 16.60 13.03 11.62
C SER A 290 16.03 11.63 11.37
N VAL A 291 15.02 11.20 12.13
CA VAL A 291 14.41 9.86 11.99
C VAL A 291 13.74 9.68 10.64
N TYR A 292 13.14 10.74 10.10
CA TYR A 292 12.45 10.68 8.80
C TYR A 292 13.39 10.91 7.61
N GLY A 293 14.65 11.33 7.84
CA GLY A 293 15.62 11.62 6.78
C GLY A 293 15.15 12.73 5.83
N LYS A 294 14.40 13.72 6.34
CA LYS A 294 13.86 14.84 5.55
C LYS A 294 14.51 16.14 5.96
N LYS A 295 14.43 17.15 5.09
CA LYS A 295 14.73 18.54 5.43
C LYS A 295 13.42 19.31 5.50
N TRP A 296 13.03 19.74 6.70
CA TRP A 296 11.78 20.44 6.96
C TRP A 296 12.04 21.89 7.36
N SER A 297 11.10 22.77 7.05
CA SER A 297 11.14 24.13 7.60
C SER A 297 10.97 24.09 9.13
N GLU A 298 11.46 25.13 9.81
CA GLU A 298 11.28 25.26 11.27
C GLU A 298 9.81 25.24 11.70
N LEU A 299 8.91 25.81 10.89
CA LEU A 299 7.47 25.79 11.15
C LEU A 299 6.91 24.37 11.07
N THR A 300 7.33 23.59 10.07
CA THR A 300 6.92 22.18 9.91
C THR A 300 7.44 21.32 11.07
N LYS A 301 8.72 21.47 11.44
CA LYS A 301 9.30 20.80 12.61
C LYS A 301 8.51 21.11 13.88
N LYS A 302 8.25 22.39 14.14
CA LYS A 302 7.48 22.85 15.31
C LYS A 302 6.07 22.26 15.32
N THR A 303 5.42 22.16 14.16
CA THR A 303 4.06 21.62 14.04
C THR A 303 4.02 20.14 14.42
N TYR A 304 4.87 19.31 13.82
CA TYR A 304 4.91 17.87 14.11
C TYR A 304 5.39 17.58 15.53
N ALA A 305 6.39 18.33 16.01
CA ALA A 305 6.89 18.19 17.36
C ALA A 305 5.83 18.47 18.42
N LYS A 306 4.96 19.47 18.22
CA LYS A 306 3.83 19.73 19.13
C LYS A 306 2.83 18.58 19.17
N LYS A 307 2.57 17.93 18.03
CA LYS A 307 1.67 16.77 17.94
C LYS A 307 2.25 15.55 18.65
N PHE A 308 3.51 15.24 18.39
CA PHE A 308 4.18 14.13 19.07
C PHE A 308 4.35 14.38 20.57
N LEU A 309 4.71 15.59 20.99
CA LEU A 309 4.76 15.97 22.40
C LEU A 309 3.39 15.81 23.08
N ASN A 310 2.29 16.05 22.38
CA ASN A 310 0.96 15.80 22.91
C ASN A 310 0.72 14.31 23.19
N TRP A 311 1.21 13.40 22.34
CA TRP A 311 1.14 11.96 22.59
C TRP A 311 1.98 11.56 23.80
N LEU A 312 3.23 12.05 23.88
CA LEU A 312 4.11 11.79 25.01
C LEU A 312 3.49 12.25 26.34
N ARG A 313 2.89 13.45 26.35
CA ARG A 313 2.19 13.97 27.54
C ARG A 313 0.96 13.15 27.91
N PHE A 314 0.15 12.77 26.92
CA PHE A 314 -1.02 11.92 27.17
C PHE A 314 -0.61 10.58 27.78
N SER A 315 0.44 9.97 27.24
CA SER A 315 0.97 8.69 27.71
C SER A 315 1.68 8.78 29.07
N GLY A 316 1.99 9.96 29.60
CA GLY A 316 2.80 10.09 30.83
C GLY A 316 4.29 9.76 30.65
N LEU A 317 4.75 9.46 29.43
CA LEU A 317 6.17 9.23 29.11
C LEU A 317 7.05 10.46 29.33
N VAL A 318 6.46 11.65 29.38
CA VAL A 318 7.17 12.88 29.71
C VAL A 318 6.48 13.64 30.84
N ALA A 319 7.27 14.14 31.77
CA ALA A 319 6.83 15.01 32.86
C ALA A 319 7.40 16.42 32.67
N ARG A 320 6.62 17.44 33.03
CA ARG A 320 7.09 18.83 32.98
C ARG A 320 8.15 19.05 34.06
N VAL A 321 9.24 19.73 33.70
CA VAL A 321 10.28 20.11 34.66
C VAL A 321 9.76 21.33 35.46
N LYS A 322 9.75 21.25 36.80
CA LYS A 322 9.34 22.37 37.67
C LYS A 322 10.30 23.56 37.45
N GLY A 323 9.76 24.77 37.34
CA GLY A 323 10.55 26.00 37.19
C GLY A 323 11.11 26.26 35.79
N GLU A 324 11.03 25.32 34.84
CA GLU A 324 11.63 25.46 33.52
C GLU A 324 10.66 25.27 32.34
N LYS A 325 11.01 25.85 31.19
CA LYS A 325 10.38 25.52 29.90
C LYS A 325 10.97 24.21 29.37
N GLY A 326 10.33 23.07 29.66
CA GLY A 326 10.76 21.77 29.14
C GLY A 326 10.08 20.58 29.79
N TYR A 327 10.42 19.40 29.29
CA TYR A 327 9.98 18.11 29.81
C TYR A 327 11.17 17.16 30.00
N LYS A 328 11.03 16.15 30.84
CA LYS A 328 11.98 15.04 30.99
C LYS A 328 11.29 13.71 30.75
N LEU A 329 12.03 12.69 30.31
CA LEU A 329 11.50 11.33 30.22
C LEU A 329 11.14 10.81 31.61
N ASN A 330 10.08 10.01 31.66
CA ASN A 330 9.68 9.30 32.86
C ASN A 330 10.19 7.86 32.76
N GLU A 331 11.40 7.60 33.28
CA GLU A 331 12.08 6.32 33.13
C GLU A 331 11.36 5.16 33.83
N SER A 332 10.61 5.42 34.92
CA SER A 332 9.78 4.40 35.57
C SER A 332 8.67 3.88 34.66
N VAL A 333 8.13 4.74 33.80
CA VAL A 333 7.09 4.37 32.82
C VAL A 333 7.71 3.61 31.63
N LEU A 334 8.91 3.99 31.20
CA LEU A 334 9.64 3.31 30.12
C LEU A 334 10.14 1.92 30.52
N SER A 335 10.63 1.75 31.74
CA SER A 335 11.14 0.47 32.26
C SER A 335 10.04 -0.54 32.55
N SER A 336 8.87 -0.09 33.01
CA SER A 336 7.70 -0.95 33.29
C SER A 336 6.98 -1.46 32.04
N ASN A 337 7.37 -1.01 30.85
CA ASN A 337 6.75 -1.35 29.56
C ASN A 337 7.77 -1.88 28.52
N LYS A 338 9.00 -2.21 28.95
CA LYS A 338 9.93 -3.07 28.21
C LYS A 338 9.55 -4.53 28.43
#